data_AF-A0A535HAT4-F1
#
_entry.id   AF-A0A535HAT4-F1
#
_cell.length_a   1.000
_cell.length_b   1.000
_cell.length_c   1.000
_cell.angle_alpha   90.00
_cell.angle_beta   90.00
_cell.angle_gamma   90.00
#
_symmetry.space_group_name_H-M   'P 1'
#
loop_
_entity.id
_entity.type
_entity.pdbx_description
1 polymer ?
#
loop_
_entity_poly.entity_id
_entity_poly.type
_entity_poly.pdbx_seq_one_letter_code
_entity_poly.pdbx_strand_id
1 'polypeptide(L)'
;MEIGKTVRPRSSGEWRRWLVRHHADTKEIWLVYFKKASGKSGISYEESVVEGLAYGWVDSQAKTIDEATYAVRFTPRKPASNWSASNIARVKKLLAEGRMAAAGLATLPESLRARGGPVGPRERRFSARRAFETSRVGAK
;
A
#
# COMPACT_ATOMS: atom_id res chain seq x y z
N MET A 1 6.02 12.02 -22.55
CA MET A 1 5.90 10.72 -21.87
C MET A 1 4.42 10.39 -21.82
N GLU A 2 4.03 9.23 -22.31
CA GLU A 2 2.61 8.85 -22.40
C GLU A 2 2.07 8.33 -21.07
N ILE A 3 0.75 8.25 -20.94
CA ILE A 3 0.09 7.56 -19.82
C ILE A 3 0.26 6.05 -20.08
N GLY A 4 0.87 5.35 -19.12
CA GLY A 4 1.11 3.91 -19.19
C GLY A 4 -0.11 3.10 -18.74
N LYS A 5 0.13 1.91 -18.15
CA LYS A 5 -0.94 1.07 -17.60
C LYS A 5 -1.74 1.83 -16.54
N THR A 6 -3.06 1.82 -16.67
CA THR A 6 -3.98 2.54 -15.77
C THR A 6 -4.81 1.60 -14.90
N VAL A 7 -5.22 2.10 -13.73
CA VAL A 7 -6.27 1.52 -12.88
C VAL A 7 -7.19 2.63 -12.39
N ARG A 8 -8.46 2.28 -12.14
CA ARG A 8 -9.46 3.24 -11.66
C ARG A 8 -10.17 2.72 -10.40
N PRO A 9 -9.49 2.71 -9.25
CA PRO A 9 -10.12 2.34 -7.99
C PRO A 9 -11.20 3.36 -7.60
N ARG A 10 -12.35 2.87 -7.14
CA ARG A 10 -13.47 3.69 -6.67
C ARG A 10 -13.42 4.00 -5.17
N SER A 11 -12.52 3.34 -4.43
CA SER A 11 -12.36 3.50 -2.99
C SER A 11 -10.92 3.20 -2.55
N SER A 12 -10.56 3.67 -1.35
CA SER A 12 -9.32 3.28 -0.65
C SER A 12 -9.16 1.76 -0.56
N GLY A 13 -10.23 1.03 -0.26
CA GLY A 13 -10.22 -0.44 -0.18
C GLY A 13 -9.90 -1.14 -1.50
N GLU A 14 -10.42 -0.64 -2.63
CA GLU A 14 -10.07 -1.17 -3.96
C GLU A 14 -8.60 -0.93 -4.29
N TRP A 15 -8.10 0.26 -3.98
CA TRP A 15 -6.70 0.59 -4.19
C TRP A 15 -5.77 -0.25 -3.32
N ARG A 16 -6.09 -0.41 -2.03
CA ARG A 16 -5.37 -1.29 -1.11
C ARG A 16 -5.30 -2.73 -1.61
N ARG A 17 -6.41 -3.28 -2.11
CA ARG A 17 -6.44 -4.64 -2.69
C ARG A 17 -5.52 -4.76 -3.89
N TRP A 18 -5.42 -3.73 -4.72
CA TRP A 18 -4.48 -3.71 -5.83
C TRP A 18 -3.03 -3.73 -5.32
N LEU A 19 -2.70 -2.87 -4.35
CA LEU A 19 -1.37 -2.79 -3.75
C LEU A 19 -0.93 -4.13 -3.13
N VAL A 20 -1.80 -4.79 -2.37
CA VAL A 20 -1.51 -6.12 -1.79
C VAL A 20 -0.99 -7.10 -2.83
N ARG A 21 -1.59 -7.12 -4.03
CA ARG A 21 -1.25 -8.05 -5.10
C ARG A 21 -0.08 -7.62 -5.98
N HIS A 22 0.20 -6.33 -6.08
CA HIS A 22 1.03 -5.79 -7.17
C HIS A 22 2.19 -4.90 -6.70
N HIS A 23 2.27 -4.56 -5.41
CA HIS A 23 3.26 -3.60 -4.90
C HIS A 23 4.73 -4.01 -5.13
N ALA A 24 5.01 -5.32 -5.21
CA ALA A 24 6.36 -5.85 -5.40
C ALA A 24 6.74 -6.02 -6.89
N ASP A 25 5.78 -6.43 -7.73
CA ASP A 25 6.06 -6.83 -9.12
C ASP A 25 5.83 -5.71 -10.15
N THR A 26 5.20 -4.61 -9.73
CA THR A 26 4.86 -3.50 -10.64
C THR A 26 5.79 -2.32 -10.43
N LYS A 27 6.40 -1.84 -11.52
CA LYS A 27 7.34 -0.70 -11.49
C LYS A 27 6.65 0.66 -11.46
N GLU A 28 5.47 0.74 -12.07
CA GLU A 28 4.65 1.94 -12.07
C GLU A 28 3.19 1.61 -12.41
N ILE A 29 2.26 2.45 -11.95
CA ILE A 29 0.86 2.41 -12.34
C ILE A 29 0.27 3.81 -12.36
N TRP A 30 -0.68 4.07 -13.25
CA TRP A 30 -1.41 5.33 -13.32
C TRP A 30 -2.80 5.16 -12.71
N LEU A 31 -3.11 5.91 -11.65
CA LEU A 31 -4.45 5.94 -11.07
C LEU A 31 -5.27 7.00 -11.79
N VAL A 32 -6.46 6.63 -12.26
CA VAL A 32 -7.39 7.53 -12.94
C VAL A 32 -8.40 8.10 -11.94
N TYR A 33 -8.51 9.43 -11.94
CA TYR A 33 -9.39 10.20 -11.09
C TYR A 33 -10.43 10.94 -11.94
N PHE A 34 -11.56 11.25 -11.32
CA PHE A 34 -12.54 12.18 -11.87
C PHE A 34 -12.19 13.61 -11.46
N LYS A 35 -12.32 14.55 -12.40
CA LYS A 35 -12.29 15.98 -12.08
C LYS A 35 -13.59 16.37 -11.39
N LYS A 36 -13.52 17.36 -10.49
CA LYS A 36 -14.68 17.88 -9.75
C LYS A 36 -15.84 18.28 -10.67
N ALA A 37 -15.54 18.89 -11.82
CA ALA A 37 -16.53 19.32 -12.81
C ALA A 37 -17.31 18.16 -13.47
N SER A 38 -16.83 16.92 -13.40
CA SER A 38 -17.48 15.79 -14.05
C SER A 38 -18.73 15.28 -13.32
N GLY A 39 -18.99 15.71 -12.08
CA GLY A 39 -20.07 15.21 -11.23
C GLY A 39 -19.91 13.74 -10.78
N LYS A 40 -18.82 13.07 -11.18
CA LYS A 40 -18.55 11.67 -10.87
C LYS A 40 -17.59 11.56 -9.67
N SER A 41 -17.80 10.53 -8.86
CA SER A 41 -16.98 10.24 -7.68
C SER A 41 -16.10 9.00 -7.88
N GLY A 42 -15.03 8.93 -7.10
CA GLY A 42 -14.08 7.82 -7.07
C GLY A 42 -13.18 7.97 -5.85
N ILE A 43 -12.06 7.24 -5.82
CA ILE A 43 -11.07 7.43 -4.76
C ILE A 43 -10.61 8.89 -4.73
N SER A 44 -10.51 9.46 -3.53
CA SER A 44 -9.90 10.77 -3.38
C SER A 44 -8.38 10.70 -3.55
N TYR A 45 -7.78 11.82 -3.94
CA TYR A 45 -6.32 11.93 -4.00
C TYR A 45 -5.68 11.57 -2.66
N GLU A 46 -6.21 12.10 -1.56
CA GLU A 46 -5.69 11.85 -0.21
C GLU A 46 -5.72 10.37 0.16
N GLU A 47 -6.85 9.69 -0.06
CA GLU A 47 -6.96 8.24 0.19
C GLU A 47 -5.94 7.44 -0.63
N SER A 48 -5.74 7.81 -1.90
CA SER A 48 -4.80 7.11 -2.77
C SER A 48 -3.35 7.27 -2.31
N VAL A 49 -2.97 8.45 -1.83
CA VAL A 49 -1.63 8.73 -1.28
C VAL A 49 -1.42 8.00 0.04
N VAL A 50 -2.41 8.03 0.95
CA VAL A 50 -2.32 7.36 2.25
C VAL A 50 -2.14 5.85 2.09
N GLU A 51 -2.97 5.19 1.29
CA GLU A 51 -2.82 3.75 1.05
C GLU A 51 -1.55 3.45 0.23
N GLY A 52 -1.14 4.32 -0.69
CA GLY A 52 0.14 4.20 -1.40
C GLY A 52 1.32 4.19 -0.43
N LEU A 53 1.40 5.17 0.47
CA LEU A 53 2.46 5.26 1.49
C LEU A 53 2.49 4.05 2.41
N ALA A 54 1.32 3.50 2.77
CA ALA A 54 1.23 2.30 3.60
C ALA A 54 1.93 1.08 2.98
N TYR A 55 2.06 1.03 1.64
CA TYR A 55 2.76 -0.03 0.90
C TYR A 55 4.11 0.41 0.31
N GLY A 56 4.59 1.61 0.66
CA GLY A 56 5.89 2.12 0.19
C GLY A 56 5.85 2.67 -1.24
N TRP A 57 4.67 3.11 -1.70
CA TRP A 57 4.46 3.74 -3.00
C TRP A 57 4.27 5.25 -2.84
N VAL A 58 4.61 6.01 -3.88
CA VAL A 58 4.45 7.47 -3.92
C VAL A 58 3.95 7.94 -5.28
N ASP A 59 3.19 9.02 -5.29
CA ASP A 59 2.80 9.75 -6.48
C ASP A 59 3.98 10.58 -7.05
N SER A 60 3.91 10.93 -8.33
CA SER A 60 4.98 11.74 -8.96
C SER A 60 4.48 12.73 -10.01
N GLN A 61 3.69 12.29 -10.96
CA GLN A 61 3.25 13.11 -12.10
C GLN A 61 1.74 12.97 -12.28
N ALA A 62 1.07 14.09 -12.52
CA ALA A 62 -0.32 14.12 -12.93
C ALA A 62 -0.42 14.50 -14.42
N LYS A 63 -1.34 13.88 -15.14
CA LYS A 63 -1.65 14.19 -16.55
C LYS A 63 -3.14 14.15 -16.79
N THR A 64 -3.63 15.14 -17.52
CA THR A 64 -5.02 15.15 -18.01
C THR A 64 -5.20 14.07 -19.08
N ILE A 65 -6.32 13.33 -19.01
CA ILE A 65 -6.71 12.38 -20.06
C ILE A 65 -7.73 13.05 -20.98
N ASP A 66 -8.80 13.58 -20.39
CA ASP A 66 -9.92 14.20 -21.09
C ASP A 66 -10.53 15.33 -20.24
N GLU A 67 -11.68 15.86 -20.64
CA GLU A 67 -12.38 16.94 -19.91
C GLU A 67 -12.82 16.52 -18.50
N ALA A 68 -13.16 15.26 -18.30
CA ALA A 68 -13.73 14.71 -17.07
C ALA A 68 -12.71 13.98 -16.19
N THR A 69 -11.54 13.58 -16.72
CA THR A 69 -10.60 12.69 -16.04
C THR A 69 -9.14 13.11 -16.17
N TYR A 70 -8.35 12.70 -15.18
CA TYR A 70 -6.89 12.85 -15.17
C TYR A 70 -6.29 11.63 -14.48
N ALA A 71 -5.01 11.36 -14.73
CA ALA A 71 -4.29 10.28 -14.09
C ALA A 71 -3.09 10.78 -13.29
N VAL A 72 -2.81 10.12 -12.17
CA VAL A 72 -1.60 10.35 -11.37
C VAL A 72 -0.76 9.08 -11.36
N ARG A 73 0.53 9.23 -11.65
CA ARG A 73 1.48 8.13 -11.67
C ARG A 73 1.98 7.82 -10.27
N PHE A 74 1.83 6.55 -9.88
CA PHE A 74 2.35 5.97 -8.65
C PHE A 74 3.50 5.00 -8.97
N THR A 75 4.54 5.04 -8.15
CA THR A 75 5.73 4.19 -8.27
C THR A 75 6.19 3.71 -6.89
N PRO A 76 6.83 2.52 -6.79
CA PRO A 76 7.55 2.14 -5.58
C PRO A 76 8.59 3.19 -5.22
N ARG A 77 8.67 3.55 -3.94
CA ARG A 77 9.67 4.49 -3.46
C ARG A 77 11.06 3.87 -3.52
N LYS A 78 12.03 4.64 -4.00
CA LYS A 78 13.43 4.27 -3.87
C LYS A 78 13.92 4.53 -2.44
N PRO A 79 14.77 3.66 -1.86
CA PRO A 79 15.27 3.84 -0.49
C PRO A 79 15.95 5.19 -0.23
N ALA A 80 16.58 5.79 -1.24
CA ALA A 80 17.30 7.06 -1.13
C ALA A 80 16.45 8.31 -1.48
N SER A 81 15.14 8.16 -1.73
CA SER A 81 14.30 9.29 -2.14
C SER A 81 13.90 10.17 -0.95
N ASN A 82 14.02 11.49 -1.15
CA ASN A 82 13.61 12.50 -0.18
C ASN A 82 12.14 12.36 0.24
N TRP A 83 11.85 12.73 1.48
CA TRP A 83 10.49 12.75 2.04
C TRP A 83 10.02 14.18 2.24
N SER A 84 8.85 14.51 1.67
CA SER A 84 8.19 15.79 1.96
C SER A 84 7.64 15.79 3.38
N ALA A 85 7.53 16.97 4.00
CA ALA A 85 6.95 17.13 5.33
C ALA A 85 5.52 16.56 5.42
N SER A 86 4.72 16.70 4.36
CA SER A 86 3.36 16.18 4.30
C SER A 86 3.33 14.65 4.27
N ASN A 87 4.23 13.99 3.52
CA ASN A 87 4.31 12.53 3.51
C ASN A 87 4.88 11.99 4.83
N ILE A 88 5.79 12.71 5.49
CA ILE A 88 6.24 12.38 6.84
C ILE A 88 5.06 12.43 7.82
N ALA A 89 4.23 13.47 7.77
CA ALA A 89 3.08 13.60 8.66
C ALA A 89 2.07 12.45 8.45
N ARG A 90 1.75 12.11 7.19
CA ARG A 90 0.89 10.97 6.85
C ARG A 90 1.43 9.65 7.37
N VAL A 91 2.73 9.41 7.18
CA VAL A 91 3.37 8.18 7.65
C VAL A 91 3.41 8.11 9.18
N LYS A 92 3.68 9.20 9.89
CA LYS A 92 3.61 9.22 11.36
C LYS A 92 2.21 8.81 11.86
N LYS A 93 1.16 9.31 11.21
CA LYS A 93 -0.23 8.90 11.51
C LYS A 93 -0.45 7.41 11.22
N LEU A 94 -0.02 6.93 10.05
CA LEU A 94 -0.13 5.50 9.69
C LEU A 94 0.63 4.57 10.64
N LEU A 95 1.78 5.01 11.14
CA LEU A 95 2.56 4.28 12.14
C LEU A 95 1.84 4.22 13.48
N ALA A 96 1.29 5.35 13.94
CA ALA A 96 0.50 5.40 15.17
C ALA A 96 -0.77 4.53 15.08
N GLU A 97 -1.38 4.45 13.90
CA GLU A 97 -2.56 3.60 13.62
C GLU A 97 -2.22 2.12 13.36
N GLY A 98 -0.94 1.75 13.25
CA GLY A 98 -0.53 0.39 12.91
C GLY A 98 -0.96 -0.08 11.51
N ARG A 99 -1.17 0.86 10.57
CA ARG A 99 -1.72 0.58 9.23
C ARG A 99 -0.67 0.38 8.14
N MET A 100 0.61 0.57 8.45
CA MET A 100 1.73 0.36 7.54
C MET A 100 1.91 -1.14 7.24
N ALA A 101 2.04 -1.50 5.96
CA ALA A 101 2.44 -2.85 5.55
C ALA A 101 3.97 -3.01 5.66
N ALA A 102 4.44 -4.26 5.68
CA ALA A 102 5.88 -4.57 5.75
C ALA A 102 6.69 -3.87 4.64
N ALA A 103 6.17 -3.84 3.41
CA ALA A 103 6.78 -3.12 2.29
C ALA A 103 6.88 -1.61 2.55
N GLY A 104 5.84 -0.99 3.12
CA GLY A 104 5.87 0.43 3.49
C GLY A 104 6.92 0.72 4.57
N LEU A 105 6.96 -0.11 5.61
CA LEU A 105 7.95 0.00 6.69
C LEU A 105 9.39 -0.09 6.16
N ALA A 106 9.64 -0.97 5.18
CA ALA A 106 10.95 -1.12 4.56
C ALA A 106 11.41 0.16 3.82
N THR A 107 10.49 1.03 3.37
CA THR A 107 10.83 2.27 2.65
C THR A 107 11.03 3.49 3.54
N LEU A 108 10.84 3.37 4.85
CA LEU A 108 10.96 4.49 5.78
C LEU A 108 12.38 5.09 5.77
N PRO A 109 12.53 6.40 5.91
CA PRO A 109 13.82 7.02 6.14
C PRO A 109 14.29 6.72 7.57
N GLU A 110 15.59 6.81 7.82
CA GLU A 110 16.19 6.50 9.12
C GLU A 110 15.54 7.26 10.28
N SER A 111 15.21 8.54 10.06
CA SER A 111 14.55 9.41 11.03
C SER A 111 13.16 8.92 11.49
N LEU A 112 12.52 8.03 10.73
CA LEU A 112 11.23 7.42 11.07
C LEU A 112 11.36 5.93 11.43
N ARG A 113 12.51 5.29 11.20
CA ARG A 113 12.75 3.88 11.53
C ARG A 113 12.99 3.65 13.02
N ALA A 114 13.51 4.65 13.74
CA ALA A 114 13.82 4.50 15.16
C ALA A 114 13.53 5.79 15.97
N ARG A 115 12.27 5.95 16.38
CA ARG A 115 11.83 6.45 17.71
C ARG A 115 10.34 6.08 17.89
N GLY A 116 10.08 4.90 18.45
CA GLY A 116 8.77 4.53 19.01
C GLY A 116 7.67 4.07 18.04
N GLY A 117 7.81 2.90 17.43
CA GLY A 117 6.67 2.14 16.87
C GLY A 117 6.27 1.00 17.82
N PRO A 118 4.98 0.62 17.92
CA PRO A 118 4.53 -0.33 18.92
C PRO A 118 5.11 -1.73 18.65
N VAL A 119 5.46 -2.40 19.73
CA VAL A 119 5.62 -3.86 19.75
C VAL A 119 4.26 -4.43 19.32
N GLY A 120 4.15 -4.87 18.07
CA GLY A 120 2.97 -5.60 17.60
C GLY A 120 2.71 -6.77 18.54
N PRO A 121 1.44 -7.17 18.78
CA PRO A 121 1.17 -8.29 19.66
C PRO A 121 1.91 -9.50 19.11
N ARG A 122 2.80 -10.07 19.93
CA ARG A 122 3.46 -11.35 19.67
C ARG A 122 2.41 -12.31 19.14
N GLU A 123 2.50 -12.70 17.87
CA GLU A 123 1.70 -13.79 17.35
C GLU A 123 1.93 -14.97 18.29
N ARG A 124 0.89 -15.31 19.06
CA ARG A 124 0.83 -16.62 19.71
C ARG A 124 0.85 -17.60 18.55
N ARG A 125 2.01 -18.23 18.36
CA ARG A 125 2.16 -19.42 17.52
C ARG A 125 0.98 -20.33 17.84
N PHE A 126 0.02 -20.42 16.93
CA PHE A 126 -0.89 -21.54 16.89
C PHE A 126 0.01 -22.76 16.64
N SER A 127 0.22 -23.55 17.69
CA SER A 127 0.80 -24.88 17.56
C SER A 127 -0.17 -25.69 16.70
N ALA A 128 0.14 -25.77 15.41
CA ALA A 128 -0.48 -26.73 14.52
C ALA A 128 -0.05 -28.11 15.02
N ARG A 129 -0.97 -28.78 15.72
CA ARG A 129 -0.89 -30.20 16.05
C ARG A 129 -0.59 -30.96 14.75
N ARG A 130 0.53 -31.67 14.74
CA ARG A 130 0.80 -32.70 13.75
C ARG A 130 1.07 -33.99 14.50
N ALA A 131 0.16 -34.94 14.35
CA ALA A 131 0.44 -36.37 14.30
C ALA A 131 -0.86 -37.07 13.87
N PHE A 132 -1.02 -37.20 12.56
CA PHE A 132 -1.71 -38.36 11.99
C PHE A 132 -0.76 -39.54 12.23
N GLU A 133 -1.18 -40.51 13.03
CA GLU A 133 -0.48 -41.79 13.14
C GLU A 133 -1.36 -42.86 12.50
N THR A 134 -0.82 -43.44 11.43
CA THR A 134 -1.37 -44.53 10.64
C THR A 134 -1.04 -45.87 11.28
N SER A 135 -2.06 -46.68 11.52
CA SER A 135 -2.15 -48.15 11.35
C SER A 135 -0.94 -49.06 11.68
N ARG A 136 -1.15 -50.00 12.62
CA ARG A 136 -0.94 -51.48 12.50
C ARG A 136 -1.42 -52.19 13.79
N VAL A 137 -2.42 -53.08 13.73
CA VAL A 137 -2.34 -54.55 13.62
C VAL A 137 -1.70 -55.28 14.83
N GLY A 138 -2.50 -56.09 15.53
CA GLY A 138 -2.14 -57.50 15.85
C GLY A 138 -1.88 -57.92 17.31
N ALA A 139 -2.61 -58.96 17.73
CA ALA A 139 -2.35 -59.93 18.83
C ALA A 139 -2.50 -59.41 20.27
N LYS A 140 -3.34 -59.98 21.14
CA LYS A 140 -3.56 -61.39 21.48
C LYS A 140 -5.00 -61.68 21.87
#